data_AF-A0A0B4FD03-F1
#
_entry.id   AF-A0A0B4FD03-F1
#
_cell.length_a   1.000
_cell.length_b   1.000
_cell.length_c   1.000
_cell.angle_alpha   90.00
_cell.angle_beta   90.00
_cell.angle_gamma   90.00
#
_symmetry.space_group_name_H-M   'P 1'
#
loop_
_entity.id
_entity.type
_entity.pdbx_description
1 polymer ?
#
loop_
_entity_poly.entity_id
_entity_poly.type
_entity_poly.pdbx_seq_one_letter_code
_entity_poly.pdbx_strand_id
1 'polypeptide(L)'
;MERSFACSVLGSYLDKAKPGLIWYKSMSDEAADPALDRFHSDRKLVELAVIPLSSGEQHTDFLELHFATRPGAVQQALLNIISGTLVRTWTNRSPGLYAEACLKERRVARNAEVAAHLLSMENPAQLSRAEYRVCVLLSKGQPAKRVQSDLGISKSTLRTHLRNIYAKTHTRNMSELVYQLVSVDTFAGQTPRRSSAA
;
A
#
# COMPACT_ATOMS: atom_id res chain seq x y z
N MET A 1 4.71 -6.22 -1.22
CA MET A 1 5.30 -6.91 -2.38
C MET A 1 5.37 -5.86 -3.47
N GLU A 2 6.55 -5.32 -3.76
CA GLU A 2 6.67 -4.08 -4.56
C GLU A 2 6.79 -4.33 -6.08
N ARG A 3 6.99 -5.59 -6.48
CA ARG A 3 7.15 -6.02 -7.87
C ARG A 3 6.55 -7.41 -8.08
N SER A 4 5.99 -7.62 -9.26
CA SER A 4 5.52 -8.92 -9.76
C SER A 4 6.67 -9.71 -10.40
N PHE A 5 6.66 -11.03 -10.23
CA PHE A 5 7.65 -11.94 -10.81
C PHE A 5 7.09 -12.81 -11.94
N ALA A 6 5.82 -12.62 -12.33
CA ALA A 6 5.19 -13.34 -13.43
C ALA A 6 5.94 -13.19 -14.76
N CYS A 7 6.45 -11.99 -15.06
CA CYS A 7 7.25 -11.77 -16.26
C CYS A 7 8.54 -12.60 -16.29
N SER A 8 9.14 -12.85 -15.12
CA SER A 8 10.35 -13.66 -15.01
C SER A 8 10.10 -15.16 -15.24
N VAL A 9 8.85 -15.62 -15.09
CA VAL A 9 8.46 -17.02 -15.30
C VAL A 9 7.85 -17.24 -16.69
N LEU A 10 7.03 -16.29 -17.16
CA LEU A 10 6.37 -16.35 -18.46
C LEU A 10 7.30 -15.90 -19.60
N GLY A 11 8.30 -15.05 -19.32
CA GLY A 11 9.27 -14.56 -20.31
C GLY A 11 8.58 -13.97 -21.53
N SER A 12 9.03 -14.40 -22.71
CA SER A 12 8.45 -14.02 -24.01
C SER A 12 7.02 -14.52 -24.27
N TYR A 13 6.49 -15.44 -23.43
CA TYR A 13 5.13 -15.98 -23.56
C TYR A 13 4.08 -15.14 -22.85
N LEU A 14 4.43 -14.04 -22.18
CA LEU A 14 3.51 -13.21 -21.40
C LEU A 14 2.24 -12.82 -22.17
N ASP A 15 2.38 -12.37 -23.42
CA ASP A 15 1.25 -11.90 -24.25
C ASP A 15 0.48 -13.05 -24.93
N LYS A 16 1.06 -14.26 -24.95
CA LYS A 16 0.48 -15.47 -25.56
C LYS A 16 0.04 -16.49 -24.51
N ALA A 17 0.14 -16.16 -23.23
CA ALA A 17 -0.08 -17.08 -22.14
C ALA A 17 -1.56 -17.47 -22.09
N LYS A 18 -1.85 -18.77 -22.26
CA LYS A 18 -3.22 -19.27 -22.25
C LYS A 18 -3.82 -19.12 -20.85
N PRO A 19 -4.97 -18.44 -20.68
CA PRO A 19 -5.63 -18.34 -19.38
C PRO A 19 -5.92 -19.72 -18.76
N GLY A 20 -5.60 -19.84 -17.48
CA GLY A 20 -5.80 -21.06 -16.68
C GLY A 20 -4.68 -22.10 -16.79
N LEU A 21 -3.71 -21.93 -17.69
CA LEU A 21 -2.52 -22.79 -17.74
C LEU A 21 -1.52 -22.33 -16.68
N ILE A 22 -1.05 -23.27 -15.86
CA ILE A 22 -0.15 -22.97 -14.74
C ILE A 22 1.31 -23.10 -15.19
N TRP A 23 2.10 -22.06 -14.91
CA TRP A 23 3.53 -22.01 -15.18
C TRP A 23 4.30 -22.04 -13.88
N TYR A 24 5.29 -22.92 -13.78
CA TYR A 24 6.16 -23.01 -12.60
C TYR A 24 7.53 -22.40 -12.91
N LYS A 25 8.13 -21.74 -11.92
CA LYS A 25 9.53 -21.27 -12.02
C LYS A 25 10.47 -22.42 -12.35
N SER A 26 10.22 -23.62 -11.83
CA SER A 26 11.03 -24.80 -12.19
C SER A 26 10.94 -25.23 -13.66
N MET A 27 9.96 -24.74 -14.41
CA MET A 27 9.74 -25.08 -15.83
C MET A 27 10.27 -24.01 -16.79
N SER A 28 10.68 -22.84 -16.30
CA SER A 28 11.25 -21.78 -17.14
C SER A 28 12.75 -22.02 -17.33
N ASP A 29 13.19 -22.10 -18.58
CA ASP A 29 14.61 -22.21 -18.97
C ASP A 29 15.35 -20.86 -18.92
N GLU A 30 14.63 -19.74 -18.75
CA GLU A 30 15.22 -18.41 -18.63
C GLU A 30 15.91 -18.25 -17.27
N ALA A 31 17.06 -17.55 -17.26
CA ALA A 31 17.83 -17.30 -16.05
C ALA A 31 16.94 -16.65 -14.99
N ALA A 32 16.82 -17.31 -13.83
CA ALA A 32 15.99 -16.84 -12.73
C ALA A 32 16.35 -15.38 -12.37
N ASP A 33 15.34 -14.51 -12.29
CA ASP A 33 15.54 -13.12 -11.89
C ASP A 33 16.22 -13.09 -10.50
N PRO A 34 17.42 -12.48 -10.36
CA PRO A 34 18.12 -12.45 -9.07
C PRO A 34 17.29 -11.85 -7.93
N ALA A 35 16.32 -10.98 -8.25
CA ALA A 35 15.40 -10.43 -7.26
C ALA A 35 14.37 -11.47 -6.78
N LEU A 36 13.93 -12.38 -7.65
CA LEU A 36 13.05 -13.50 -7.28
C LEU A 36 13.77 -14.48 -6.36
N ASP A 37 15.04 -14.78 -6.65
CA ASP A 37 15.85 -15.67 -5.81
C ASP A 37 16.12 -15.11 -4.42
N ARG A 38 16.42 -13.80 -4.33
CA ARG A 38 16.54 -13.11 -3.02
C ARG A 38 15.22 -13.13 -2.26
N PHE A 39 14.11 -12.79 -2.93
CA PHE A 39 12.78 -12.80 -2.32
C PHE A 39 12.39 -14.19 -1.80
N HIS A 40 12.72 -15.24 -2.55
CA HIS A 40 12.51 -16.62 -2.15
C HIS A 40 13.40 -17.02 -0.97
N SER A 41 14.69 -16.70 -1.03
CA SER A 41 15.67 -17.02 0.02
C SER A 41 15.31 -16.39 1.36
N ASP A 42 15.00 -15.09 1.37
CA ASP A 42 14.66 -14.34 2.59
C ASP A 42 13.38 -14.87 3.27
N ARG A 43 12.49 -15.48 2.50
CA ARG A 43 11.17 -15.96 2.96
C ARG A 43 11.04 -17.48 3.03
N LYS A 44 12.12 -18.21 2.79
CA LYS A 44 12.14 -19.69 2.73
C LYS A 44 11.12 -20.25 1.73
N LEU A 45 11.00 -19.59 0.57
CA LEU A 45 10.17 -20.03 -0.56
C LEU A 45 11.07 -20.72 -1.59
N VAL A 46 10.52 -21.69 -2.32
CA VAL A 46 11.29 -22.52 -3.26
C VAL A 46 10.65 -22.65 -4.63
N GLU A 47 9.37 -22.30 -4.76
CA GLU A 47 8.63 -22.43 -6.00
C GLU A 47 7.68 -21.25 -6.19
N LEU A 48 7.43 -20.92 -7.46
CA LEU A 48 6.43 -19.93 -7.87
C LEU A 48 5.57 -20.56 -8.96
N ALA A 49 4.25 -20.54 -8.77
CA ALA A 49 3.27 -20.84 -9.79
C ALA A 49 2.59 -19.56 -10.28
N VAL A 50 2.51 -19.38 -11.60
CA VAL A 50 1.89 -18.24 -12.25
C VAL A 50 0.70 -18.76 -13.07
N ILE A 51 -0.48 -18.18 -12.85
CA ILE A 51 -1.72 -18.53 -13.54
C ILE A 51 -2.22 -17.29 -14.28
N PRO A 52 -2.15 -17.23 -15.61
CA PRO A 52 -2.78 -16.17 -16.38
C PRO A 52 -4.30 -16.24 -16.18
N LEU A 53 -4.90 -15.13 -15.76
CA LEU A 53 -6.34 -15.01 -15.51
C LEU A 53 -7.05 -14.33 -16.68
N SER A 54 -6.36 -13.43 -17.38
CA SER A 54 -6.81 -12.81 -18.62
C SER A 54 -5.61 -12.57 -19.53
N SER A 55 -5.82 -12.66 -20.84
CA SER A 55 -4.83 -12.32 -21.86
C SER A 55 -5.50 -11.37 -22.85
N GLY A 56 -5.12 -10.10 -22.85
CA GLY A 56 -5.67 -9.07 -23.74
C GLY A 56 -4.56 -8.23 -24.38
N GLU A 57 -4.89 -7.49 -25.45
CA GLU A 57 -3.91 -6.74 -26.25
C GLU A 57 -3.15 -5.65 -25.47
N GLN A 58 -3.73 -5.11 -24.39
CA GLN A 58 -3.12 -4.05 -23.57
C GLN A 58 -2.84 -4.47 -22.12
N HIS A 59 -3.43 -5.57 -21.66
CA HIS A 59 -3.31 -5.99 -20.27
C HIS A 59 -3.46 -7.51 -20.12
N THR A 60 -2.49 -8.11 -19.44
CA THR A 60 -2.50 -9.51 -19.03
C THR A 60 -2.56 -9.55 -17.51
N ASP A 61 -3.64 -10.09 -16.96
CA ASP A 61 -3.75 -10.34 -15.53
C ASP A 61 -3.24 -11.74 -15.20
N PHE A 62 -2.54 -11.88 -14.07
CA PHE A 62 -2.04 -13.15 -13.60
C PHE A 62 -2.13 -13.25 -12.07
N LEU A 63 -2.20 -14.49 -11.57
CA LEU A 63 -2.12 -14.83 -10.16
C LEU A 63 -0.77 -15.48 -9.88
N GLU A 64 -0.05 -14.94 -8.91
CA GLU A 64 1.23 -15.48 -8.41
C GLU A 64 1.02 -16.21 -7.08
N LEU A 65 1.40 -17.48 -7.04
CA LEU A 65 1.36 -18.31 -5.84
C LEU A 65 2.78 -18.76 -5.50
N HIS A 66 3.27 -18.34 -4.34
CA HIS A 66 4.60 -18.72 -3.87
C HIS A 66 4.50 -19.85 -2.85
N PHE A 67 5.35 -20.86 -2.98
CA PHE A 67 5.33 -22.03 -2.11
C PHE A 67 6.65 -22.18 -1.36
N ALA A 68 6.54 -22.52 -0.07
CA ALA A 68 7.67 -22.93 0.78
C ALA A 68 8.20 -24.34 0.43
N THR A 69 7.38 -25.15 -0.24
CA THR A 69 7.71 -26.49 -0.71
C THR A 69 7.21 -26.68 -2.13
N ARG A 70 7.93 -27.41 -2.98
CA ARG A 70 7.44 -27.70 -4.34
C ARG A 70 6.11 -28.47 -4.26
N PRO A 71 5.06 -28.01 -4.97
CA PRO A 71 3.78 -28.67 -4.92
C PRO A 71 3.87 -30.05 -5.57
N GLY A 72 3.42 -31.09 -4.87
CA GLY A 72 3.35 -32.45 -5.40
C GLY A 72 2.23 -32.62 -6.44
N ALA A 73 2.19 -33.76 -7.12
CA ALA A 73 1.25 -34.03 -8.22
C ALA A 73 -0.23 -33.78 -7.84
N VAL A 74 -0.65 -34.15 -6.64
CA VAL A 74 -2.03 -33.92 -6.15
C VAL A 74 -2.34 -32.43 -6.01
N GLN A 75 -1.42 -31.65 -5.44
CA GLN A 75 -1.59 -30.20 -5.30
C GLN A 75 -1.62 -29.50 -6.66
N GLN A 76 -0.75 -29.93 -7.59
CA GLN A 76 -0.76 -29.43 -8.97
C GLN A 76 -2.09 -29.75 -9.67
N ALA A 77 -2.64 -30.96 -9.49
CA ALA A 77 -3.95 -31.33 -10.03
C ALA A 77 -5.08 -30.47 -9.45
N LEU A 78 -5.09 -30.23 -8.13
CA LEU A 78 -6.07 -29.33 -7.50
C LEU A 78 -5.97 -27.91 -8.03
N LEU A 79 -4.74 -27.38 -8.18
CA LEU A 79 -4.50 -26.06 -8.76
C LEU A 79 -5.05 -25.97 -10.20
N ASN A 80 -4.83 -27.01 -11.01
CA ASN A 80 -5.38 -27.08 -12.37
C ASN A 80 -6.92 -27.16 -12.40
N ILE A 81 -7.55 -27.86 -11.44
CA ILE A 81 -9.01 -27.93 -11.34
C ILE A 81 -9.58 -26.55 -11.01
N ILE A 82 -8.97 -25.83 -10.06
CA ILE A 82 -9.48 -24.52 -9.65
C ILE A 82 -9.12 -23.40 -10.64
N SER A 83 -8.07 -23.55 -11.45
CA SER A 83 -7.61 -22.50 -12.36
C SER A 83 -8.71 -22.03 -13.32
N GLY A 84 -9.49 -22.95 -13.87
CA GLY A 84 -10.62 -22.61 -14.74
C GLY A 84 -11.70 -21.79 -14.02
N THR A 85 -11.94 -22.07 -12.73
CA THR A 85 -12.87 -21.27 -11.90
C THR A 85 -12.31 -19.90 -11.61
N LEU A 86 -11.01 -19.78 -11.32
CA LEU A 86 -10.35 -18.50 -11.10
C LEU A 86 -10.43 -17.62 -12.36
N VAL A 87 -10.15 -18.19 -13.54
CA VAL A 87 -10.28 -17.49 -14.83
C VAL A 87 -11.71 -17.00 -15.01
N ARG A 88 -12.72 -17.87 -14.89
CA ARG A 88 -14.14 -17.47 -15.07
C ARG A 88 -14.57 -16.38 -14.10
N THR A 89 -14.23 -16.51 -12.82
CA THR A 89 -14.55 -15.49 -11.81
C THR A 89 -13.86 -14.17 -12.11
N TRP A 90 -12.63 -14.21 -12.61
CA TRP A 90 -11.88 -13.03 -13.01
C TRP A 90 -12.43 -12.39 -14.28
N THR A 91 -12.86 -13.17 -15.27
CA THR A 91 -13.51 -12.66 -16.49
C THR A 91 -14.88 -12.05 -16.19
N ASN A 92 -15.66 -12.68 -15.31
CA ASN A 92 -17.02 -12.24 -14.95
C ASN A 92 -17.03 -11.09 -13.92
N ARG A 93 -15.86 -10.65 -13.44
CA ARG A 93 -15.79 -9.51 -12.52
C ARG A 93 -16.32 -8.26 -13.22
N SER A 94 -17.08 -7.43 -12.52
CA SER A 94 -17.44 -6.09 -13.03
C SER A 94 -16.15 -5.28 -13.23
N PRO A 95 -15.81 -4.86 -14.47
CA PRO A 95 -14.63 -4.04 -14.72
C PRO A 95 -14.79 -2.71 -13.98
N GLY A 96 -14.04 -2.51 -12.91
CA GLY A 96 -14.12 -1.29 -12.09
C GLY A 96 -13.92 -1.52 -10.61
N LEU A 97 -14.41 -2.62 -10.03
CA LEU A 97 -14.33 -2.84 -8.58
C LEU A 97 -12.88 -3.05 -8.07
N TYR A 98 -12.05 -3.75 -8.86
CA TYR A 98 -10.64 -3.95 -8.51
C TYR A 98 -9.80 -2.70 -8.75
N ALA A 99 -10.01 -2.00 -9.88
CA ALA A 99 -9.38 -0.70 -10.14
C ALA A 99 -9.74 0.30 -9.03
N GLU A 100 -11.01 0.34 -8.62
CA GLU A 100 -11.48 1.18 -7.51
C GLU A 100 -10.86 0.75 -6.17
N ALA A 101 -10.78 -0.55 -5.86
CA ALA A 101 -10.13 -1.05 -4.65
C ALA A 101 -8.63 -0.70 -4.61
N CYS A 102 -7.90 -0.92 -5.70
CA CYS A 102 -6.47 -0.58 -5.80
C CYS A 102 -6.25 0.94 -5.76
N LEU A 103 -7.10 1.73 -6.41
CA LEU A 103 -7.04 3.20 -6.33
C LEU A 103 -7.35 3.69 -4.92
N LYS A 104 -8.30 3.06 -4.23
CA LYS A 104 -8.65 3.35 -2.84
C LYS A 104 -7.47 3.03 -1.90
N GLU A 105 -6.86 1.86 -2.01
CA GLU A 105 -5.68 1.49 -1.22
C GLU A 105 -4.47 2.39 -1.51
N ARG A 106 -4.17 2.69 -2.77
CA ARG A 106 -3.10 3.62 -3.15
C ARG A 106 -3.37 5.05 -2.67
N ARG A 107 -4.63 5.48 -2.63
CA ARG A 107 -5.02 6.79 -2.09
C ARG A 107 -4.84 6.80 -0.58
N VAL A 108 -5.21 5.74 0.12
CA VAL A 108 -5.02 5.60 1.57
C VAL A 108 -3.52 5.56 1.92
N ALA A 109 -2.72 4.75 1.23
CA ALA A 109 -1.27 4.63 1.48
C ALA A 109 -0.52 5.95 1.18
N ARG A 110 -0.81 6.60 0.06
CA ARG A 110 -0.21 7.90 -0.30
C ARG A 110 -0.61 9.00 0.69
N ASN A 111 -1.88 9.00 1.12
CA ASN A 111 -2.33 9.95 2.14
C ASN A 111 -1.66 9.66 3.49
N ALA A 112 -1.43 8.39 3.85
CA ALA A 112 -0.72 8.01 5.07
C ALA A 112 0.74 8.46 5.07
N GLU A 113 1.43 8.34 3.93
CA GLU A 113 2.83 8.78 3.75
C GLU A 113 2.95 10.32 3.84
N VAL A 114 2.05 11.06 3.19
CA VAL A 114 2.01 12.53 3.25
C VAL A 114 1.65 13.04 4.65
N ALA A 115 0.82 12.32 5.40
CA ALA A 115 0.32 12.76 6.69
C ALA A 115 1.28 12.45 7.85
N ALA A 116 1.98 11.30 7.82
CA ALA A 116 3.07 10.99 8.75
C ALA A 116 4.18 12.06 8.74
N HIS A 117 4.31 12.79 7.64
CA HIS A 117 5.27 13.88 7.48
C HIS A 117 4.91 15.15 8.27
N LEU A 118 3.66 15.60 8.35
CA LEU A 118 3.34 16.98 8.82
C LEU A 118 3.68 17.26 10.29
N LEU A 119 3.49 16.29 11.19
CA LEU A 119 3.84 16.40 12.61
C LEU A 119 5.13 15.62 12.97
N SER A 120 5.85 15.10 11.98
CA SER A 120 7.13 14.42 12.20
C SER A 120 8.19 15.37 12.77
N MET A 121 9.26 14.78 13.33
CA MET A 121 10.44 15.52 13.79
C MET A 121 11.12 16.32 12.65
N GLU A 122 10.93 15.89 11.41
CA GLU A 122 11.52 16.53 10.21
C GLU A 122 10.79 17.83 9.84
N ASN A 123 9.57 18.05 10.35
CA ASN A 123 8.75 19.25 10.13
C ASN A 123 8.81 19.78 8.68
N PRO A 124 8.39 18.97 7.68
CA PRO A 124 8.51 19.30 6.26
C PRO A 124 7.67 20.52 5.87
N ALA A 125 6.58 20.80 6.59
CA ALA A 125 5.77 22.00 6.40
C ALA A 125 6.37 23.25 7.07
N GLN A 126 7.53 23.14 7.73
CA GLN A 126 8.21 24.23 8.43
C GLN A 126 7.28 25.02 9.36
N LEU A 127 6.45 24.28 10.11
CA LEU A 127 5.57 24.84 11.11
C LEU A 127 6.43 25.46 12.23
N SER A 128 6.10 26.68 12.63
CA SER A 128 6.68 27.26 13.83
C SER A 128 6.24 26.48 15.07
N ARG A 129 6.94 26.66 16.19
CA ARG A 129 6.57 26.01 17.47
C ARG A 129 5.11 26.26 17.87
N ALA A 130 4.60 27.47 17.63
CA ALA A 130 3.21 27.82 17.93
C ALA A 130 2.24 27.11 16.99
N GLU A 131 2.53 27.09 15.68
CA GLU A 131 1.70 26.42 14.67
C GLU A 131 1.67 24.89 14.89
N TYR A 132 2.81 24.30 15.22
CA TYR A 132 2.91 22.87 15.54
C TYR A 132 2.03 22.51 16.76
N ARG A 133 2.09 23.31 17.83
CA ARG A 133 1.25 23.11 19.02
C ARG A 133 -0.25 23.20 18.72
N VAL A 134 -0.64 24.12 17.83
CA VAL A 134 -2.03 24.21 17.35
C VAL A 134 -2.43 22.92 16.62
N CYS A 135 -1.62 22.44 15.68
CA CYS A 135 -1.89 21.21 14.94
C CYS A 135 -1.99 19.97 15.86
N VAL A 136 -1.14 19.85 16.88
CA VAL A 136 -1.21 18.74 17.87
C VAL A 136 -2.52 18.74 18.65
N LEU A 137 -3.05 19.91 19.03
CA LEU A 137 -4.33 19.97 19.75
C LEU A 137 -5.52 19.68 18.82
N LEU A 138 -5.42 20.11 17.56
CA LEU A 138 -6.43 19.83 16.54
C LEU A 138 -6.47 18.34 16.14
N SER A 139 -5.31 17.65 16.06
CA SER A 139 -5.27 16.21 15.78
C SER A 139 -5.98 15.40 16.88
N LYS A 140 -5.93 15.88 18.12
CA LYS A 140 -6.67 15.31 19.27
C LYS A 140 -8.16 15.66 19.28
N GLY A 141 -8.69 16.27 18.22
CA GLY A 141 -10.10 16.64 18.09
C GLY A 141 -10.53 17.80 19.01
N GLN A 142 -9.60 18.61 19.53
CA GLN A 142 -9.97 19.73 20.40
C GLN A 142 -10.64 20.85 19.59
N PRO A 143 -11.76 21.43 20.05
CA PRO A 143 -12.39 22.56 19.38
C PRO A 143 -11.52 23.82 19.51
N ALA A 144 -11.60 24.72 18.53
CA ALA A 144 -10.79 25.94 18.49
C ALA A 144 -10.82 26.76 19.79
N LYS A 145 -11.98 26.84 20.48
CA LYS A 145 -12.09 27.50 21.78
C LYS A 145 -11.21 26.88 22.87
N ARG A 146 -11.07 25.55 22.90
CA ARG A 146 -10.15 24.85 23.80
C ARG A 146 -8.70 25.05 23.40
N VAL A 147 -8.39 25.06 22.10
CA VAL A 147 -7.03 25.38 21.63
C VAL A 147 -6.59 26.76 22.11
N GLN A 148 -7.50 27.74 22.11
CA GLN A 148 -7.24 29.07 22.64
C GLN A 148 -6.94 29.07 24.14
N SER A 149 -7.72 28.35 24.94
CA SER A 149 -7.50 28.25 26.38
C SER A 149 -6.21 27.53 26.71
N ASP A 150 -5.94 26.39 26.05
CA ASP A 150 -4.79 25.52 26.34
C ASP A 150 -3.47 26.18 25.95
N LEU A 151 -3.48 27.03 24.93
CA LEU A 151 -2.30 27.78 24.50
C LEU A 151 -2.22 29.19 25.09
N GLY A 152 -3.25 29.66 25.79
CA GLY A 152 -3.32 31.02 26.32
C GLY A 152 -3.31 32.11 25.25
N ILE A 153 -3.91 31.85 24.07
CA ILE A 153 -3.89 32.77 22.92
C ILE A 153 -5.26 33.36 22.59
N SER A 154 -5.24 34.59 22.08
CA SER A 154 -6.45 35.28 21.64
C SER A 154 -7.05 34.65 20.37
N LYS A 155 -8.32 34.97 20.08
CA LYS A 155 -9.00 34.51 18.85
C LYS A 155 -8.33 35.04 17.58
N SER A 156 -7.83 36.27 17.60
CA SER A 156 -7.12 36.86 16.46
C SER A 156 -5.77 36.16 16.25
N THR A 157 -5.04 35.86 17.32
CA THR A 157 -3.78 35.11 17.26
C THR A 157 -3.99 33.71 16.67
N LEU A 158 -5.01 32.98 17.13
CA LEU A 158 -5.33 31.66 16.57
C LEU A 158 -5.70 31.75 15.08
N ARG A 159 -6.47 32.77 14.67
CA ARG A 159 -6.78 32.99 13.23
C ARG A 159 -5.52 33.22 12.40
N THR A 160 -4.56 33.97 12.91
CA THR A 160 -3.27 34.19 12.23
C THR A 160 -2.50 32.87 12.09
N HIS A 161 -2.39 32.08 13.17
CA HIS A 161 -1.75 30.76 13.10
C HIS A 161 -2.45 29.85 12.09
N LEU A 162 -3.78 29.79 12.10
CA LEU A 162 -4.53 28.95 11.15
C LEU A 162 -4.32 29.39 9.70
N ARG A 163 -4.31 30.70 9.41
CA ARG A 163 -4.02 31.21 8.07
C ARG A 163 -2.63 30.77 7.60
N ASN A 164 -1.62 30.89 8.46
CA ASN A 164 -0.25 30.49 8.12
C ASN A 164 -0.12 28.98 7.96
N ILE A 165 -0.78 28.20 8.84
CA ILE A 165 -0.86 26.75 8.73
C ILE A 165 -1.46 26.38 7.37
N TYR A 166 -2.62 26.94 7.02
CA TYR A 166 -3.28 26.69 5.73
C TYR A 166 -2.37 26.98 4.53
N ALA A 167 -1.60 28.06 4.58
CA ALA A 167 -0.63 28.38 3.54
C ALA A 167 0.52 27.35 3.47
N LYS A 168 1.01 26.87 4.62
CA LYS A 168 2.11 25.90 4.71
C LYS A 168 1.69 24.46 4.38
N THR A 169 0.49 24.06 4.78
CA THR A 169 -0.05 22.71 4.60
C THR A 169 -0.90 22.58 3.33
N HIS A 170 -1.07 23.66 2.58
CA HIS A 170 -1.90 23.73 1.37
C HIS A 170 -3.37 23.32 1.60
N THR A 171 -3.87 23.51 2.82
CA THR A 171 -5.27 23.22 3.18
C THR A 171 -6.10 24.49 3.13
N ARG A 172 -7.37 24.39 2.75
CA ARG A 172 -8.26 25.55 2.56
C ARG A 172 -9.13 25.84 3.78
N ASN A 173 -9.35 24.84 4.64
CA ASN A 173 -10.22 24.98 5.80
C ASN A 173 -9.84 24.03 6.94
N MET A 174 -10.49 24.22 8.09
CA MET A 174 -10.24 23.45 9.30
C MET A 174 -10.54 21.97 9.13
N SER A 175 -11.60 21.61 8.42
CA SER A 175 -11.98 20.21 8.22
C SER A 175 -10.94 19.46 7.39
N GLU A 176 -10.40 20.09 6.35
CA GLU A 176 -9.32 19.55 5.52
C GLU A 176 -8.02 19.40 6.32
N LEU A 177 -7.69 20.39 7.15
CA LEU A 177 -6.55 20.32 8.07
C LEU A 177 -6.71 19.19 9.08
N VAL A 178 -7.85 19.08 9.76
CA VAL A 178 -8.11 18.03 10.75
C VAL A 178 -8.10 16.65 10.10
N TYR A 179 -8.68 16.51 8.91
CA TYR A 179 -8.60 15.26 8.15
C TYR A 179 -7.15 14.86 7.86
N GLN A 180 -6.32 15.79 7.40
CA GLN A 180 -4.88 15.53 7.19
C GLN A 180 -4.16 15.15 8.49
N LEU A 181 -4.52 15.75 9.63
CA LEU A 181 -3.88 15.47 10.91
C LEU A 181 -4.34 14.13 11.55
N VAL A 182 -5.62 13.79 11.48
CA VAL A 182 -6.20 12.60 12.15
C VAL A 182 -5.99 11.32 11.36
N SER A 183 -5.86 11.42 10.03
CA SER A 183 -5.47 10.28 9.19
C SER A 183 -4.11 9.66 9.62
N VAL A 184 -3.34 10.36 10.46
CA VAL A 184 -2.03 9.97 11.01
C VAL A 184 -2.14 9.15 12.29
N ASP A 185 -3.01 9.54 13.23
CA ASP A 185 -2.98 9.00 14.61
C ASP A 185 -3.45 7.53 14.69
N THR A 186 -4.14 7.03 13.66
CA THR A 186 -4.64 5.63 13.64
C THR A 186 -3.50 4.60 13.49
N PHE A 187 -2.32 5.02 13.03
CA PHE A 187 -1.17 4.11 12.80
C PHE A 187 -0.02 4.26 13.82
N ALA A 188 -0.07 5.26 14.72
CA ALA A 188 0.97 5.45 15.75
C ALA A 188 0.92 4.38 16.88
N GLY A 189 -0.07 3.49 16.87
CA GLY A 189 -0.27 2.44 17.89
C GLY A 189 0.51 1.14 17.71
N GLN A 190 1.33 0.98 16.66
CA GLN A 190 2.18 -0.21 16.48
C GLN A 190 3.66 0.17 16.44
N THR A 191 4.22 0.45 17.62
CA THR A 191 5.69 0.44 17.77
C THR A 191 6.15 -1.02 17.73
N PRO A 192 7.01 -1.44 16.77
CA PRO A 192 7.66 -2.74 16.87
C PRO A 192 8.60 -2.65 18.07
N ARG A 193 8.32 -3.47 19.08
CA ARG A 193 9.14 -3.68 20.26
C ARG A 193 10.54 -4.05 19.79
N ARG A 194 11.49 -3.10 19.79
CA ARG A 194 12.92 -3.38 19.60
C ARG A 194 13.33 -4.38 20.68
N SER A 195 13.46 -5.64 20.31
CA SER A 195 14.17 -6.63 21.12
C SER A 195 15.66 -6.30 21.05
N SER A 196 16.13 -5.57 22.05
CA SER A 196 17.54 -5.47 22.39
C SER A 196 17.90 -6.62 23.34
N ALA A 197 18.94 -7.36 22.97
CA ALA A 197 19.89 -8.11 23.80
C ALA A 197 19.37 -9.19 24.76
N ALA A 198 19.80 -10.44 24.53
CA ALA A 198 20.95 -11.03 25.21
C ALA A 198 21.47 -12.23 24.40
#